data_AF-A0A060UT01-F1
#
_entry.id   AF-A0A060UT01-F1
#
_cell.length_a   1.000
_cell.length_b   1.000
_cell.length_c   1.000
_cell.angle_alpha   90.00
_cell.angle_beta   90.00
_cell.angle_gamma   90.00
#
_symmetry.space_group_name_H-M   'P 1'
#
loop_
_entity.id
_entity.type
_entity.pdbx_description
1 polymer ?
#
loop_
_entity_poly.entity_id
_entity_poly.type
_entity_poly.pdbx_seq_one_letter_code
_entity_poly.pdbx_strand_id
1 'polypeptide(L)'
;MKLMQYQVDAFSHQVFSGNPAAVVPLDRWLPDAIMQAIAVENHLSEAAFYVPAKNSDTFHLRWFTPVVEVDLCGHTTLATAHVLFQERGFPGNEIAFETRSGILRVKKKLEGQFSMDFQLRPLHPVETPPLMENALGQKPFAVLAGDDYVVLFRDEAQIRAIHPDMAVLLMLDLRGVAITAPGKDWGKHLGHHVSLSSGY
;
A
#
# COMPACT_ATOMS: atom_id res chain seq x y z
N MET A 1 21.28 5.90 -20.10
CA MET A 1 21.31 5.60 -18.65
C MET A 1 20.93 4.14 -18.47
N LYS A 2 21.60 3.38 -17.60
CA LYS A 2 21.24 1.99 -17.30
C LYS A 2 20.98 1.89 -15.80
N LEU A 3 19.77 1.45 -15.42
CA LEU A 3 19.37 1.25 -14.03
C LEU A 3 19.00 -0.22 -13.82
N MET A 4 19.21 -0.70 -12.60
CA MET A 4 18.70 -1.99 -12.17
C MET A 4 17.32 -1.80 -11.55
N GLN A 5 16.39 -2.70 -11.84
CA GLN A 5 15.06 -2.72 -11.26
C GLN A 5 14.73 -4.14 -10.82
N TYR A 6 14.04 -4.25 -9.69
CA TYR A 6 13.41 -5.47 -9.22
C TYR A 6 11.89 -5.29 -9.33
N GLN A 7 11.19 -6.36 -9.69
CA GLN A 7 9.75 -6.44 -9.57
C GLN A 7 9.42 -7.46 -8.48
N VAL A 8 8.65 -7.03 -7.49
CA VAL A 8 8.35 -7.84 -6.30
C VAL A 8 6.86 -7.83 -6.05
N ASP A 9 6.30 -9.02 -5.87
CA ASP A 9 4.90 -9.22 -5.51
C ASP A 9 4.76 -9.21 -3.98
N ALA A 10 4.37 -8.06 -3.42
CA ALA A 10 4.20 -7.91 -1.98
C ALA A 10 2.96 -8.68 -1.48
N PHE A 11 3.02 -9.17 -0.24
CA PHE A 11 1.96 -9.97 0.39
C PHE A 11 1.67 -11.32 -0.30
N SER A 12 2.65 -11.89 -1.01
CA SER A 12 2.51 -13.22 -1.58
C SER A 12 3.77 -14.08 -1.47
N HIS A 13 3.58 -15.40 -1.58
CA HIS A 13 4.61 -16.41 -1.78
C HIS A 13 4.62 -16.96 -3.22
N GLN A 14 3.73 -16.48 -4.09
CA GLN A 14 3.59 -16.91 -5.47
C GLN A 14 3.65 -15.70 -6.41
N VAL A 15 4.34 -15.85 -7.54
CA VAL A 15 4.33 -14.84 -8.59
C VAL A 15 2.92 -14.60 -9.12
N PHE A 16 2.65 -13.37 -9.59
CA PHE A 16 1.35 -12.94 -10.12
C PHE A 16 0.22 -12.92 -9.10
N SER A 17 0.55 -12.77 -7.82
CA SER A 17 -0.44 -12.64 -6.75
C SER A 17 0.06 -11.67 -5.68
N GLY A 18 -0.84 -11.10 -4.88
CA GLY A 18 -0.47 -10.00 -3.99
C GLY A 18 -0.48 -8.67 -4.74
N ASN A 19 0.40 -7.74 -4.35
CA ASN A 19 0.47 -6.41 -4.94
C ASN A 19 1.87 -6.16 -5.56
N PRO A 20 1.97 -6.07 -6.91
CA PRO A 20 3.25 -5.89 -7.59
C PRO A 20 3.82 -4.49 -7.37
N ALA A 21 5.11 -4.43 -7.11
CA ALA A 21 5.88 -3.20 -6.92
C ALA A 21 7.17 -3.22 -7.73
N ALA A 22 7.49 -2.10 -8.38
CA ALA A 22 8.82 -1.84 -8.93
C ALA A 22 9.72 -1.26 -7.83
N VAL A 23 10.94 -1.77 -7.70
CA VAL A 23 11.96 -1.26 -6.77
C VAL A 23 13.22 -0.93 -7.56
N VAL A 24 13.63 0.33 -7.52
CA VAL A 24 14.78 0.88 -8.25
C VAL A 24 15.84 1.37 -7.26
N PRO A 25 16.90 0.57 -7.02
CA PRO A 25 18.05 1.00 -6.23
C PRO A 25 18.83 2.10 -6.94
N LEU A 26 19.21 3.14 -6.20
CA LEU A 26 20.00 4.25 -6.71
C LEU A 26 21.20 4.54 -5.79
N ASP A 27 22.32 5.01 -6.36
CA ASP A 27 23.46 5.51 -5.58
C ASP A 27 23.24 6.96 -5.12
N ARG A 28 22.44 7.71 -5.88
CA ARG A 28 22.04 9.09 -5.62
C ARG A 28 20.69 9.37 -6.27
N TRP A 29 19.98 10.36 -5.76
CA TRP A 29 18.70 10.75 -6.34
C TRP A 29 18.84 11.19 -7.80
N LEU A 30 17.94 10.65 -8.62
CA LEU A 30 17.68 11.16 -9.95
C LEU A 30 16.80 12.42 -9.85
N PRO A 31 16.73 13.25 -10.91
CA PRO A 31 15.72 14.31 -10.97
C PRO A 31 14.30 13.73 -10.84
N ASP A 32 13.42 14.43 -10.15
CA ASP A 32 12.04 13.99 -9.89
C ASP A 32 11.28 13.65 -11.17
N ALA A 33 11.46 14.45 -12.23
CA ALA A 33 10.87 14.19 -13.54
C ALA A 33 11.30 12.84 -14.15
N ILE A 34 12.52 12.37 -13.87
CA ILE A 34 13.00 11.07 -14.35
C ILE A 34 12.40 9.93 -13.52
N MET A 35 12.31 10.08 -12.19
CA MET A 35 11.66 9.08 -11.34
C MET A 35 10.16 8.95 -11.65
N GLN A 36 9.49 10.08 -11.89
CA GLN A 36 8.10 10.11 -12.34
C GLN A 36 7.93 9.41 -13.70
N ALA A 37 8.82 9.70 -14.67
CA ALA A 37 8.77 9.04 -15.98
C ALA A 37 8.99 7.52 -15.88
N ILE A 38 9.89 7.07 -15.00
CA ILE A 38 10.09 5.64 -14.73
C ILE A 38 8.84 5.02 -14.09
N ALA A 39 8.18 5.72 -13.17
CA ALA A 39 6.94 5.24 -12.55
C ALA A 39 5.80 5.10 -13.57
N VAL A 40 5.67 6.08 -14.49
CA VAL A 40 4.74 6.02 -15.63
C VAL A 40 5.01 4.82 -16.52
N GLU A 41 6.28 4.63 -16.91
CA GLU A 41 6.70 3.53 -17.82
C GLU A 41 6.43 2.15 -17.22
N ASN A 42 6.57 1.99 -15.91
CA ASN A 42 6.30 0.72 -15.23
C ASN A 42 4.82 0.34 -15.24
N HIS A 43 3.91 1.31 -15.25
CA HIS A 43 2.46 1.10 -15.24
C HIS A 43 1.97 0.16 -14.11
N LEU A 44 2.64 0.22 -12.96
CA LEU A 44 2.23 -0.43 -11.72
C LEU A 44 1.60 0.60 -10.78
N SER A 45 1.01 0.14 -9.67
CA SER A 45 0.43 1.01 -8.64
C SER A 45 1.47 2.04 -8.14
N GLU A 46 2.67 1.57 -7.78
CA GLU A 46 3.77 2.43 -7.35
C GLU A 46 5.14 1.85 -7.73
N ALA A 47 6.10 2.75 -7.98
CA ALA A 47 7.52 2.48 -8.07
C ALA A 47 8.25 3.09 -6.86
N ALA A 48 9.04 2.27 -6.17
CA ALA A 48 9.93 2.69 -5.07
C ALA A 48 11.33 2.99 -5.58
N PHE A 49 11.90 4.08 -5.10
CA PHE A 49 13.29 4.45 -5.31
C PHE A 49 13.97 4.60 -3.96
N TYR A 50 15.13 3.97 -3.78
CA TYR A 50 15.90 4.13 -2.55
C TYR A 50 17.35 4.50 -2.82
N VAL A 51 17.93 5.23 -1.87
CA VAL A 51 19.37 5.49 -1.78
C VAL A 51 19.89 5.14 -0.38
N PRO A 52 21.11 4.61 -0.24
CA PRO A 52 21.72 4.40 1.07
C PRO A 52 21.85 5.72 1.84
N ALA A 53 21.54 5.70 3.14
CA ALA A 53 21.85 6.82 4.02
C ALA A 53 23.29 6.71 4.56
N LYS A 54 23.70 7.65 5.43
CA LYS A 54 25.04 7.63 6.05
C LYS A 54 25.23 6.46 7.03
N ASN A 55 24.15 6.03 7.68
CA ASN A 55 24.16 4.89 8.60
C ASN A 55 23.94 3.60 7.81
N SER A 56 24.63 2.52 8.20
CA SER A 56 24.57 1.23 7.48
C SER A 56 23.16 0.65 7.37
N ASP A 57 22.30 0.93 8.35
CA ASP A 57 20.99 0.29 8.51
C ASP A 57 19.83 1.21 8.10
N THR A 58 20.15 2.31 7.42
CA THR A 58 19.18 3.36 7.06
C THR A 58 19.25 3.65 5.57
N PHE A 59 18.07 3.82 4.96
CA PHE A 59 17.93 4.17 3.55
C PHE A 59 16.93 5.30 3.42
N HIS A 60 17.15 6.21 2.48
CA HIS A 60 16.07 7.13 2.10
C HIS A 60 15.19 6.43 1.06
N LEU A 61 13.87 6.60 1.17
CA LEU A 61 12.90 5.92 0.32
C LEU A 61 11.83 6.90 -0.17
N ARG A 62 11.55 6.84 -1.47
CA ARG A 62 10.52 7.63 -2.17
C ARG A 62 9.63 6.71 -3.00
N TRP A 63 8.37 7.07 -3.16
CA TRP A 63 7.41 6.30 -3.96
C TRP A 63 6.69 7.20 -4.94
N PHE A 64 6.53 6.72 -6.16
CA PHE A 64 5.84 7.42 -7.22
C PHE A 64 4.75 6.52 -7.78
N THR A 65 3.52 7.03 -7.81
CA THR A 65 2.48 6.49 -8.70
C THR A 65 2.77 6.97 -10.12
N PRO A 66 2.03 6.49 -11.14
CA PRO A 66 2.12 7.05 -12.49
C PRO A 66 1.84 8.56 -12.56
N VAL A 67 1.18 9.14 -11.56
CA VAL A 67 0.76 10.55 -11.61
C VAL A 67 1.61 11.45 -10.70
N VAL A 68 2.01 10.97 -9.52
CA VAL A 68 2.61 11.83 -8.49
C VAL A 68 3.46 11.04 -7.48
N GLU A 69 4.38 11.72 -6.80
CA GLU A 69 5.02 11.21 -5.58
C GLU A 69 4.01 11.11 -4.44
N VAL A 70 3.99 10.00 -3.71
CA VAL A 70 3.13 9.80 -2.53
C VAL A 70 3.93 9.81 -1.24
N ASP A 71 3.33 10.29 -0.16
CA ASP A 71 4.04 10.45 1.12
C ASP A 71 4.25 9.12 1.87
N LEU A 72 3.44 8.08 1.58
CA LEU A 72 3.49 6.77 2.24
C LEU A 72 2.93 5.68 1.33
N CYS A 73 3.69 4.59 1.12
CA CYS A 73 3.16 3.37 0.52
C CYS A 73 3.66 2.12 1.24
N GLY A 74 2.74 1.34 1.82
CA GLY A 74 3.08 0.20 2.66
C GLY A 74 3.67 -0.99 1.90
N HIS A 75 2.98 -1.46 0.86
CA HIS A 75 3.37 -2.67 0.15
C HIS A 75 4.72 -2.49 -0.57
N THR A 76 4.96 -1.32 -1.17
CA THR A 76 6.20 -1.02 -1.88
C THR A 76 7.37 -0.83 -0.91
N THR A 77 7.10 -0.42 0.34
CA THR A 77 8.11 -0.42 1.42
C THR A 77 8.52 -1.83 1.80
N LEU A 78 7.56 -2.75 1.95
CA LEU A 78 7.85 -4.17 2.22
C LEU A 78 8.58 -4.83 1.05
N ALA A 79 8.21 -4.50 -0.20
CA ALA A 79 8.94 -4.92 -1.39
C ALA A 79 10.40 -4.42 -1.39
N THR A 80 10.61 -3.15 -1.02
CA THR A 80 11.97 -2.58 -0.92
C THR A 80 12.79 -3.29 0.16
N ALA A 81 12.19 -3.58 1.32
CA ALA A 81 12.84 -4.36 2.37
C ALA A 81 13.18 -5.78 1.90
N HIS A 82 12.29 -6.42 1.14
CA HIS A 82 12.55 -7.72 0.53
C HIS A 82 13.82 -7.69 -0.34
N VAL A 83 13.92 -6.71 -1.26
CA VAL A 83 15.09 -6.52 -2.13
C VAL A 83 16.36 -6.30 -1.30
N LEU A 84 16.31 -5.44 -0.28
CA LEU A 84 17.47 -5.18 0.56
C LEU A 84 17.93 -6.43 1.32
N PHE A 85 17.00 -7.18 1.89
CA PHE A 85 17.33 -8.37 2.67
C PHE A 85 17.77 -9.57 1.82
N GLN A 86 17.07 -9.85 0.71
CA GLN A 86 17.27 -11.07 -0.09
C GLN A 86 18.25 -10.86 -1.24
N GLU A 87 18.11 -9.77 -1.99
CA GLU A 87 18.86 -9.55 -3.23
C GLU A 87 20.15 -8.74 -3.00
N ARG A 88 20.15 -7.87 -1.98
CA ARG A 88 21.32 -7.06 -1.61
C ARG A 88 22.06 -7.58 -0.38
N GLY A 89 21.55 -8.63 0.26
CA GLY A 89 22.22 -9.30 1.38
C GLY A 89 22.40 -8.41 2.62
N PHE A 90 21.45 -7.52 2.89
CA PHE A 90 21.52 -6.66 4.08
C PHE A 90 21.64 -7.52 5.36
N PRO A 91 22.70 -7.33 6.17
CA PRO A 91 23.07 -8.27 7.24
C PRO A 91 22.21 -8.11 8.51
N GLY A 92 21.55 -6.97 8.69
CA GLY A 92 20.71 -6.71 9.86
C GLY A 92 19.36 -7.43 9.84
N ASN A 93 18.65 -7.27 10.95
CA ASN A 93 17.28 -7.78 11.14
C ASN A 93 16.20 -6.69 11.07
N GLU A 94 16.61 -5.43 10.99
CA GLU A 94 15.74 -4.27 10.88
C GLU A 94 16.34 -3.29 9.87
N ILE A 95 15.50 -2.71 9.03
CA ILE A 95 15.85 -1.61 8.13
C ILE A 95 15.00 -0.39 8.52
N ALA A 96 15.65 0.75 8.65
CA ALA A 96 14.99 2.04 8.79
C ALA A 96 14.92 2.76 7.44
N PHE A 97 13.72 3.17 7.04
CA PHE A 97 13.49 4.01 5.87
C PHE A 97 13.17 5.44 6.29
N GLU A 98 13.97 6.40 5.87
CA GLU A 98 13.67 7.83 6.00
C GLU A 98 12.82 8.27 4.82
N THR A 99 11.63 8.78 5.11
CA THR A 99 10.58 9.04 4.11
C THR A 99 9.91 10.39 4.39
N ARG A 100 9.08 10.89 3.47
CA ARG A 100 8.31 12.13 3.68
C ARG A 100 7.31 12.02 4.84
N SER A 101 6.86 10.80 5.17
CA SER A 101 6.00 10.51 6.33
C SER A 101 6.77 10.19 7.62
N GLY A 102 8.09 10.46 7.66
CA GLY A 102 8.94 10.10 8.78
C GLY A 102 9.59 8.71 8.63
N ILE A 103 10.07 8.15 9.74
CA ILE A 103 10.84 6.90 9.72
C ILE A 103 9.90 5.69 9.76
N LEU A 104 9.97 4.84 8.73
CA LEU A 104 9.32 3.53 8.71
C LEU A 104 10.35 2.45 9.04
N ARG A 105 9.99 1.50 9.91
CA ARG A 105 10.87 0.38 10.29
C ARG A 105 10.29 -0.92 9.79
N VAL A 106 11.10 -1.69 9.07
CA VAL A 106 10.75 -3.04 8.63
C VAL A 106 11.66 -4.04 9.30
N LYS A 107 11.07 -5.00 10.00
CA LYS A 107 11.77 -6.07 10.72
C LYS A 107 11.57 -7.41 10.02
N LYS A 108 12.64 -8.20 9.93
CA LYS A 108 12.55 -9.63 9.67
C LYS A 108 11.78 -10.32 10.79
N LYS A 109 10.90 -11.24 10.41
CA LYS A 109 10.23 -12.17 11.31
C LYS A 109 10.61 -13.60 10.93
N LEU A 110 10.10 -14.55 11.70
CA LEU A 110 10.26 -15.96 11.41
C LEU A 110 9.62 -16.29 10.05
N GLU A 111 10.08 -17.38 9.43
CA GLU A 111 9.47 -17.94 8.22
C GLU A 111 9.44 -16.97 7.02
N GLY A 112 10.41 -16.05 6.94
CA GLY A 112 10.53 -15.13 5.81
C GLY A 112 9.51 -13.99 5.80
N GLN A 113 8.75 -13.81 6.89
CA GLN A 113 7.80 -12.72 7.02
C GLN A 113 8.49 -11.39 7.36
N PHE A 114 7.81 -10.29 7.06
CA PHE A 114 8.21 -8.94 7.45
C PHE A 114 7.11 -8.25 8.24
N SER A 115 7.48 -7.45 9.22
CA SER A 115 6.55 -6.56 9.92
C SER A 115 6.97 -5.11 9.75
N MET A 116 6.00 -4.22 9.62
CA MET A 116 6.21 -2.78 9.55
C MET A 116 5.27 -2.06 10.51
N ASP A 117 5.79 -1.01 11.16
CA ASP A 117 5.01 -0.18 12.07
C ASP A 117 4.39 1.00 11.31
N PHE A 118 3.11 1.28 11.60
CA PHE A 118 2.40 2.45 11.08
C PHE A 118 1.96 3.35 12.23
N GLN A 119 1.84 4.65 11.95
CA GLN A 119 1.17 5.55 12.88
C GLN A 119 -0.31 5.16 12.98
N LEU A 120 -0.81 5.07 14.21
CA LEU A 120 -2.22 4.79 14.46
C LEU A 120 -3.07 5.94 13.90
N ARG A 121 -3.98 5.61 12.98
CA ARG A 121 -5.02 6.53 12.51
C ARG A 121 -6.35 6.12 13.13
N PRO A 122 -6.89 6.88 14.09
CA PRO A 122 -8.11 6.48 14.77
C PRO A 122 -9.30 6.55 13.82
N LEU A 123 -10.15 5.54 13.90
CA LEU A 123 -11.43 5.50 13.20
C LEU A 123 -12.55 5.80 14.19
N HIS A 124 -13.57 6.53 13.75
CA HIS A 124 -14.75 6.82 14.56
C HIS A 124 -16.02 6.38 13.84
N PRO A 125 -17.06 5.88 14.56
CA PRO A 125 -18.34 5.56 13.94
C PRO A 125 -19.01 6.78 13.33
N VAL A 126 -19.63 6.59 12.17
CA VAL A 126 -20.42 7.60 11.46
C VAL A 126 -21.74 7.00 10.99
N GLU A 127 -22.72 7.85 10.69
CA GLU A 127 -23.89 7.42 9.94
C GLU A 127 -23.48 7.00 8.53
N THR A 128 -24.14 5.99 7.98
CA THR A 128 -23.87 5.52 6.61
C THR A 128 -24.16 6.66 5.63
N PRO A 129 -23.17 7.12 4.84
CA PRO A 129 -23.41 8.14 3.83
C PRO A 129 -24.52 7.71 2.86
N PRO A 130 -25.45 8.59 2.46
CA PRO A 130 -26.60 8.20 1.62
C PRO A 130 -26.21 7.51 0.30
N LEU A 131 -25.04 7.86 -0.25
CA LEU A 131 -24.52 7.28 -1.49
C LEU A 131 -23.85 5.92 -1.29
N MET A 132 -23.51 5.52 -0.07
CA MET A 132 -22.69 4.34 0.21
C MET A 132 -23.38 3.02 -0.19
N GLU A 133 -24.67 2.87 0.13
CA GLU A 133 -25.41 1.65 -0.24
C GLU A 133 -25.56 1.52 -1.77
N ASN A 134 -25.80 2.65 -2.46
CA ASN A 134 -25.89 2.69 -3.91
C ASN A 134 -24.53 2.41 -4.56
N ALA A 135 -23.46 2.96 -4.00
CA ALA A 135 -22.09 2.76 -4.47
C ALA A 135 -21.65 1.29 -4.35
N LEU A 136 -22.00 0.61 -3.26
CA LEU A 136 -21.54 -0.76 -3.00
C LEU A 136 -22.54 -1.84 -3.44
N GLY A 137 -23.79 -1.47 -3.71
CA GLY A 137 -24.87 -2.42 -4.03
C GLY A 137 -25.26 -3.35 -2.87
N GLN A 138 -24.76 -3.07 -1.67
CA GLN A 138 -24.95 -3.85 -0.45
C GLN A 138 -25.11 -2.92 0.74
N LYS A 139 -25.95 -3.31 1.70
CA LYS A 139 -26.15 -2.56 2.94
C LYS A 139 -25.00 -2.81 3.94
N PRO A 140 -24.26 -1.77 4.37
CA PRO A 140 -23.27 -1.90 5.43
C PRO A 140 -23.88 -2.34 6.76
N PHE A 141 -23.11 -3.10 7.54
CA PHE A 141 -23.40 -3.33 8.95
C PHE A 141 -23.05 -2.11 9.81
N ALA A 142 -21.90 -1.49 9.55
CA ALA A 142 -21.43 -0.26 10.19
C ALA A 142 -20.48 0.48 9.26
N VAL A 143 -20.33 1.79 9.48
CA VAL A 143 -19.35 2.62 8.78
C VAL A 143 -18.52 3.37 9.82
N LEU A 144 -17.20 3.32 9.65
CA LEU A 144 -16.25 4.13 10.39
C LEU A 144 -15.58 5.12 9.42
N ALA A 145 -15.14 6.26 9.93
CA ALA A 145 -14.43 7.27 9.17
C ALA A 145 -13.07 7.61 9.80
N GLY A 146 -12.10 7.86 8.92
CA GLY A 146 -10.80 8.47 9.18
C GLY A 146 -10.43 9.30 7.95
N ASP A 147 -9.26 9.06 7.35
CA ASP A 147 -8.95 9.62 6.02
C ASP A 147 -9.75 8.92 4.90
N ASP A 148 -10.07 7.64 5.10
CA ASP A 148 -10.93 6.83 4.25
C ASP A 148 -12.15 6.38 5.07
N TYR A 149 -13.22 6.00 4.37
CA TYR A 149 -14.28 5.19 4.99
C TYR A 149 -13.81 3.76 5.20
N VAL A 150 -14.18 3.17 6.33
CA VAL A 150 -14.06 1.73 6.58
C VAL A 150 -15.46 1.17 6.81
N VAL A 151 -15.93 0.39 5.85
CA VAL A 151 -17.29 -0.15 5.76
C VAL A 151 -17.27 -1.60 6.18
N LEU A 152 -18.02 -1.92 7.23
CA LEU A 152 -18.08 -3.26 7.80
C LEU A 152 -19.28 -4.02 7.22
N PHE A 153 -19.04 -5.26 6.81
CA PHE A 153 -20.06 -6.23 6.43
C PHE A 153 -20.06 -7.40 7.43
N ARG A 154 -21.14 -8.18 7.45
CA ARG A 154 -21.31 -9.26 8.43
C ARG A 154 -20.49 -10.49 8.08
N ASP A 155 -20.27 -10.72 6.79
CA ASP A 155 -19.54 -11.88 6.30
C ASP A 155 -18.85 -11.62 4.97
N GLU A 156 -17.94 -12.53 4.65
CA GLU A 156 -17.15 -12.55 3.43
C GLU A 156 -17.99 -12.69 2.14
N ALA A 157 -19.17 -13.32 2.20
CA ALA A 157 -20.00 -13.50 1.01
C ALA A 157 -20.58 -12.16 0.52
N GLN A 158 -20.92 -11.25 1.45
CA GLN A 158 -21.32 -9.89 1.10
C GLN A 158 -20.21 -9.17 0.33
N ILE A 159 -18.96 -9.19 0.83
CA ILE A 159 -17.82 -8.55 0.16
C ILE A 159 -17.61 -9.10 -1.25
N ARG A 160 -17.66 -10.41 -1.41
CA ARG A 160 -17.47 -11.07 -2.72
C ARG A 160 -18.57 -10.76 -3.73
N ALA A 161 -19.75 -10.35 -3.26
CA ALA A 161 -20.88 -9.99 -4.11
C ALA A 161 -20.91 -8.49 -4.49
N ILE A 162 -20.07 -7.65 -3.85
CA ILE A 162 -20.00 -6.21 -4.13
C ILE A 162 -19.38 -5.98 -5.50
N HIS A 163 -20.08 -5.20 -6.31
CA HIS A 163 -19.59 -4.66 -7.58
C HIS A 163 -19.69 -3.14 -7.47
N PRO A 164 -18.60 -2.45 -7.09
CA PRO A 164 -18.67 -1.05 -6.74
C PRO A 164 -18.96 -0.17 -7.97
N ASP A 165 -19.92 0.74 -7.83
CA ASP A 165 -20.11 1.83 -8.78
C ASP A 165 -19.06 2.92 -8.52
N MET A 166 -18.00 2.89 -9.33
CA MET A 166 -16.88 3.83 -9.21
C MET A 166 -17.32 5.29 -9.40
N ALA A 167 -18.34 5.56 -10.23
CA ALA A 167 -18.82 6.91 -10.45
C ALA A 167 -19.50 7.48 -9.20
N VAL A 168 -20.27 6.65 -8.49
CA VAL A 168 -20.91 7.04 -7.23
C VAL A 168 -19.88 7.12 -6.09
N LEU A 169 -18.91 6.21 -6.06
CA LEU A 169 -17.84 6.24 -5.07
C LEU A 169 -17.04 7.55 -5.14
N LEU A 170 -16.74 8.06 -6.34
CA LEU A 170 -16.05 9.34 -6.54
C LEU A 170 -16.82 10.57 -6.03
N MET A 171 -18.12 10.42 -5.72
CA MET A 171 -18.94 11.50 -5.15
C MET A 171 -18.89 11.54 -3.61
N LEU A 172 -18.24 10.57 -2.97
CA LEU A 172 -18.00 10.58 -1.53
C LEU A 172 -16.94 11.64 -1.16
N ASP A 173 -16.98 12.12 0.08
CA ASP A 173 -16.20 13.26 0.57
C ASP A 173 -14.88 12.89 1.27
N LEU A 174 -14.57 11.59 1.37
CA LEU A 174 -13.29 11.09 1.89
C LEU A 174 -12.39 10.56 0.77
N ARG A 175 -11.12 10.28 1.10
CA ARG A 175 -10.09 9.89 0.11
C ARG A 175 -10.34 8.51 -0.52
N GLY A 176 -11.02 7.62 0.18
CA GLY A 176 -11.08 6.20 -0.14
C GLY A 176 -12.20 5.47 0.58
N VAL A 177 -12.46 4.24 0.14
CA VAL A 177 -13.36 3.29 0.79
C VAL A 177 -12.66 1.95 0.96
N ALA A 178 -12.49 1.51 2.20
CA ALA A 178 -12.15 0.14 2.56
C ALA A 178 -13.43 -0.62 2.94
N ILE A 179 -13.61 -1.82 2.41
CA ILE A 179 -14.67 -2.74 2.84
C ILE A 179 -14.04 -3.92 3.60
N THR A 180 -14.65 -4.36 4.70
CA THR A 180 -14.12 -5.46 5.51
C THR A 180 -15.21 -6.29 6.20
N ALA A 181 -14.93 -7.57 6.42
CA ALA A 181 -15.82 -8.51 7.11
C ALA A 181 -14.99 -9.56 7.86
N PRO A 182 -15.56 -10.23 8.88
CA PRO A 182 -14.96 -11.43 9.47
C PRO A 182 -14.69 -12.49 8.39
N GLY A 183 -13.48 -13.04 8.36
CA GLY A 183 -13.12 -14.17 7.52
C GLY A 183 -13.64 -15.48 8.10
N LYS A 184 -13.72 -16.53 7.27
CA LYS A 184 -14.16 -17.87 7.69
C LYS A 184 -13.19 -18.56 8.66
N ASP A 185 -11.92 -18.20 8.64
CA ASP A 185 -10.91 -18.71 9.57
C ASP A 185 -10.74 -17.74 10.76
N TRP A 186 -10.62 -18.29 11.96
CA TRP A 186 -10.43 -17.52 13.19
C TRP A 186 -9.23 -16.56 13.08
N GLY A 187 -9.46 -15.29 13.42
CA GLY A 187 -8.44 -14.23 13.39
C GLY A 187 -8.14 -13.64 12.00
N LYS A 188 -8.86 -14.05 10.95
CA LYS A 188 -8.74 -13.45 9.61
C LYS A 188 -9.87 -12.47 9.33
N HIS A 189 -9.56 -11.43 8.58
CA HIS A 189 -10.54 -10.54 7.96
C HIS A 189 -10.33 -10.60 6.45
N LEU A 190 -11.42 -10.58 5.69
CA LEU A 190 -11.33 -10.27 4.27
C LEU A 190 -11.55 -8.77 4.12
N GLY A 191 -10.62 -8.10 3.46
CA GLY A 191 -10.70 -6.68 3.15
C GLY A 191 -10.43 -6.40 1.67
N HIS A 192 -11.07 -5.37 1.15
CA HIS A 192 -10.75 -4.78 -0.15
C HIS A 192 -10.73 -3.26 0.01
N HIS A 193 -9.79 -2.58 -0.65
CA HIS A 193 -9.62 -1.13 -0.54
C HIS A 193 -9.64 -0.51 -1.92
N VAL A 194 -10.39 0.59 -2.04
CA VAL A 194 -10.49 1.40 -3.24
C VAL A 194 -10.11 2.83 -2.86
N SER A 195 -9.03 3.34 -3.47
CA SER A 195 -8.67 4.75 -3.36
C SER A 195 -9.40 5.56 -4.42
N LEU A 196 -10.08 6.63 -4.02
CA LEU A 196 -10.84 7.52 -4.92
C LEU A 196 -9.96 8.60 -5.54
N SER A 197 -8.86 8.93 -4.87
CA SER A 197 -7.84 9.88 -5.35
C SER A 197 -6.85 9.26 -6.34
N SER A 198 -6.78 7.93 -6.40
CA SER A 198 -5.92 7.19 -7.33
C SER A 198 -6.67 7.03 -8.66
N GLY A 199 -6.72 8.11 -9.44
CA GLY A 199 -7.22 8.04 -10.82
C GLY A 199 -6.42 6.99 -11.60
N TYR A 200 -7.09 5.91 -11.97
CA TYR A 200 -6.73 5.10 -13.13
C TYR A 200 -7.39 5.73 -14.36
#